data_AF-A0A5M3MFN9-F1
#
_entry.id   AF-A0A5M3MFN9-F1
#
_cell.length_a   1.000
_cell.length_b   1.000
_cell.length_c   1.000
_cell.angle_alpha   90.00
_cell.angle_beta   90.00
_cell.angle_gamma   90.00
#
_symmetry.space_group_name_H-M   'P 1'
#
loop_
_entity.id
_entity.type
_entity.pdbx_description
1 polymer ?
#
loop_
_entity_poly.entity_id
_entity_poly.type
_entity_poly.pdbx_seq_one_letter_code
_entity_poly.pdbx_strand_id
1 'polypeptide(L)'
;MHFDELDGIFAEGVPTRNVFNLDELGIQLGGGRKGNRSIYFFGVKDTSKYRAQGSNLELVTVLETICADGTAPIKPCFVFQGPGHCPEWYEVDDLISCATSENGWTNNSLCQEWFEKSFIPQAKAHADPTKPIVLI
;
A
#
# COMPACT_ATOMS: atom_id res chain seq x y z
N MET A 1 -21.83 11.29 -12.12
CA MET A 1 -20.62 11.87 -12.74
C MET A 1 -19.30 11.21 -12.32
N HIS A 2 -19.29 10.05 -11.64
CA HIS A 2 -18.07 9.23 -11.51
C HIS A 2 -18.32 7.74 -11.88
N PHE A 3 -19.59 7.32 -11.99
CA PHE A 3 -19.97 5.98 -12.44
C PHE A 3 -20.37 5.92 -13.93
N ASP A 4 -20.61 7.06 -14.58
CA ASP A 4 -21.09 7.09 -15.97
C ASP A 4 -19.98 6.68 -16.97
N GLU A 5 -18.70 6.86 -16.59
CA GLU A 5 -17.53 6.45 -17.39
C GLU A 5 -17.26 4.94 -17.30
N LEU A 6 -17.67 4.30 -16.19
CA LEU A 6 -17.57 2.85 -15.99
C LEU A 6 -18.45 2.10 -17.00
N ASP A 7 -19.66 2.60 -17.23
CA ASP A 7 -20.60 2.01 -18.19
C ASP A 7 -20.02 1.98 -19.61
N GLY A 8 -19.22 2.99 -19.98
CA GLY A 8 -18.52 3.05 -21.26
C GLY A 8 -17.45 1.96 -21.43
N ILE A 9 -16.64 1.72 -20.38
CA ILE A 9 -15.58 0.69 -20.40
C ILE A 9 -16.17 -0.70 -20.56
N PHE A 10 -17.27 -0.98 -19.86
CA PHE A 10 -17.98 -2.27 -20.00
C PHE A 10 -18.70 -2.38 -21.36
N ALA A 11 -19.20 -1.27 -21.91
CA ALA A 11 -19.81 -1.24 -23.24
C ALA A 11 -18.80 -1.50 -24.38
N GLU A 12 -17.53 -1.12 -24.20
CA GLU A 12 -16.44 -1.41 -25.15
C GLU A 12 -15.97 -2.88 -25.12
N GLY A 13 -16.55 -3.72 -24.26
CA GLY A 13 -16.25 -5.15 -24.19
C GLY A 13 -14.86 -5.43 -23.62
N VAL A 14 -14.39 -4.56 -22.72
CA VAL A 14 -13.23 -4.85 -21.87
C VAL A 14 -13.66 -5.87 -20.80
N PRO A 15 -12.98 -7.03 -20.68
CA PRO A 15 -13.29 -8.00 -19.64
C PRO A 15 -13.15 -7.40 -18.24
N THR A 16 -14.00 -7.80 -17.31
CA THR A 16 -13.92 -7.38 -15.89
C THR A 16 -12.57 -7.71 -15.25
N ARG A 17 -11.93 -8.81 -15.66
CA ARG A 17 -10.55 -9.18 -15.25
C ARG A 17 -9.44 -8.22 -15.72
N ASN A 18 -9.75 -7.35 -16.69
CA ASN A 18 -8.85 -6.35 -17.24
C ASN A 18 -9.10 -4.95 -16.66
N VAL A 19 -10.17 -4.77 -15.87
CA VAL A 19 -10.53 -3.51 -15.23
C VAL A 19 -10.11 -3.58 -13.77
N PHE A 20 -9.33 -2.61 -13.33
CA PHE A 20 -8.77 -2.51 -11.99
C PHE A 20 -9.15 -1.18 -11.37
N ASN A 21 -9.34 -1.16 -10.06
CA ASN A 21 -9.49 0.04 -9.26
C ASN A 21 -8.33 0.10 -8.26
N LEU A 22 -7.64 1.24 -8.20
CA LEU A 22 -6.66 1.52 -7.16
C LEU A 22 -7.28 2.36 -6.05
N ASP A 23 -6.91 2.07 -4.80
CA ASP A 23 -7.21 2.94 -3.67
C ASP A 23 -5.98 3.12 -2.77
N GLU A 24 -5.98 4.20 -1.98
CA GLU A 24 -4.96 4.52 -0.99
C GLU A 24 -5.53 4.48 0.43
N LEU A 25 -4.90 3.68 1.29
CA LEU A 25 -5.25 3.58 2.70
C LEU A 25 -4.12 4.11 3.60
N GLY A 26 -4.41 5.14 4.38
CA GLY A 26 -3.51 5.64 5.43
C GLY A 26 -3.78 5.01 6.80
N ILE A 27 -2.79 4.31 7.36
CA ILE A 27 -2.83 3.71 8.70
C ILE A 27 -1.95 4.53 9.64
N GLN A 28 -2.58 5.27 10.54
CA GLN A 28 -1.89 6.11 11.51
C GLN A 28 -1.63 5.36 12.82
N LEU A 29 -0.36 5.04 13.08
CA LEU A 29 0.09 4.44 14.32
C LEU A 29 0.26 5.53 15.39
N GLY A 30 -0.21 5.26 16.62
CA GLY A 30 -0.03 6.19 17.76
C GLY A 30 -1.10 7.30 17.90
N GLY A 31 -2.14 7.33 17.05
CA GLY A 31 -3.22 8.34 17.06
C GLY A 31 -4.30 8.20 18.16
N GLY A 32 -4.15 7.27 19.10
CA GLY A 32 -5.15 6.98 20.13
C GLY A 32 -5.12 7.97 21.30
N ARG A 33 -5.71 9.16 21.14
CA ARG A 33 -6.01 10.03 22.29
C ARG A 33 -7.23 9.51 23.07
N LYS A 34 -7.02 8.50 23.92
CA LYS A 34 -7.64 8.34 25.25
C LYS A 34 -7.05 7.12 25.97
N GLY A 35 -6.18 7.37 26.94
CA GLY A 35 -5.81 6.42 28.00
C GLY A 35 -4.52 5.66 27.76
N ASN A 36 -3.45 6.08 28.44
CA ASN A 36 -2.24 5.29 28.69
C ASN A 36 -2.54 3.81 28.94
N ARG A 37 -1.95 2.91 28.12
CA ARG A 37 -1.41 1.62 28.60
C ARG A 37 -0.46 0.97 27.60
N SER A 38 0.60 1.67 27.24
CA SER A 38 1.80 1.02 26.72
C SER A 38 2.37 0.13 27.83
N ILE A 39 2.51 -1.17 27.58
CA ILE A 39 3.31 -2.07 28.42
C ILE A 39 4.68 -2.19 27.76
N TYR A 40 5.72 -1.87 28.51
CA TYR A 40 7.11 -1.92 28.04
C TYR A 40 7.80 -3.14 28.62
N PHE A 41 8.48 -3.93 27.79
CA PHE A 41 9.40 -4.98 28.25
C PHE A 41 10.83 -4.47 28.16
N PHE A 42 11.56 -4.54 29.27
CA PHE A 42 12.97 -4.16 29.36
C PHE A 42 13.81 -5.40 29.69
N GLY A 43 15.05 -5.42 29.18
CA GLY A 43 16.07 -6.30 29.74
C GLY A 43 16.38 -5.89 31.18
N VAL A 44 16.57 -6.86 32.08
CA VAL A 44 16.73 -6.66 33.54
C VAL A 44 17.82 -5.64 33.92
N LYS A 45 18.75 -5.32 33.01
CA LYS A 45 19.93 -4.48 33.27
C LYS A 45 19.93 -3.11 32.57
N ASP A 46 18.87 -2.73 31.84
CA ASP A 46 18.85 -1.45 31.13
C ASP A 46 18.46 -0.29 32.07
N THR A 47 19.42 0.60 32.37
CA THR A 47 19.22 1.78 33.20
C THR A 47 18.85 3.03 32.40
N SER A 48 18.85 2.96 31.06
CA SER A 48 18.46 4.07 30.20
C SER A 48 16.94 4.07 30.00
N LYS A 49 16.21 4.62 30.98
CA LYS A 49 14.76 4.84 30.86
C LYS A 49 14.48 5.98 29.86
N TYR A 50 14.64 5.71 28.57
CA TYR A 50 14.15 6.60 27.54
C TYR A 50 12.62 6.58 27.58
N ARG A 51 12.01 7.67 28.06
CA ARG A 51 10.58 7.91 27.88
C ARG A 51 10.39 8.24 26.40
N ALA A 52 10.08 7.23 25.59
CA ALA A 52 9.44 7.47 24.31
C ALA A 52 8.01 7.97 24.58
N GLN A 53 7.89 9.24 24.97
CA GLN A 53 6.70 10.03 24.69
C GLN A 53 6.76 10.36 23.20
N GLY A 54 6.56 9.34 22.37
CA GLY A 54 6.37 9.55 20.95
C GLY A 54 4.97 10.07 20.75
N SER A 55 4.81 11.38 20.62
CA SER A 55 3.78 11.95 19.74
C SER A 55 4.06 11.60 18.26
N ASN A 56 4.73 10.47 18.00
CA ASN A 56 5.16 10.04 16.69
C ASN A 56 3.96 9.35 16.06
N LEU A 57 3.28 10.13 15.23
CA LEU A 57 2.23 9.67 14.35
C LEU A 57 2.92 8.99 13.16
N GLU A 58 3.40 7.76 13.36
CA GLU A 58 3.97 7.01 12.25
C GLU A 58 2.85 6.61 11.30
N LEU A 59 2.90 7.17 10.09
CA LEU A 59 1.95 6.85 9.03
C LEU A 59 2.53 5.71 8.19
N VAL A 60 1.69 4.69 7.96
CA VAL A 60 1.90 3.70 6.91
C VAL A 60 0.83 3.91 5.87
N THR A 61 1.24 4.21 4.64
CA THR A 61 0.32 4.27 3.51
C THR A 61 0.36 2.95 2.75
N VAL A 62 -0.81 2.45 2.37
CA VAL A 62 -0.97 1.23 1.58
C VAL A 62 -1.59 1.59 0.24
N LEU A 63 -0.94 1.18 -0.84
CA LEU A 63 -1.53 1.20 -2.18
C LEU A 63 -2.07 -0.18 -2.47
N GLU A 64 -3.37 -0.27 -2.67
CA GLU A 64 -4.05 -1.52 -3.01
C GLU A 64 -4.77 -1.42 -4.34
N THR A 65 -4.93 -2.56 -4.99
CA THR A 65 -5.58 -2.62 -6.29
C THR A 65 -6.38 -3.90 -6.39
N ILE A 66 -7.63 -3.76 -6.83
CA ILE A 66 -8.55 -4.88 -7.04
C ILE A 66 -9.06 -4.87 -8.47
N CYS A 67 -9.17 -6.04 -9.10
CA CYS A 67 -9.86 -6.13 -10.39
C CYS A 67 -11.38 -6.21 -10.19
N ALA A 68 -12.14 -5.82 -11.21
CA ALA A 68 -13.59 -5.76 -11.13
C ALA A 68 -14.26 -7.14 -10.94
N ASP A 69 -13.57 -8.24 -11.26
CA ASP A 69 -14.06 -9.60 -10.97
C ASP A 69 -13.49 -10.21 -9.67
N GLY A 70 -12.61 -9.49 -8.96
CA GLY A 70 -12.02 -9.90 -7.69
C GLY A 70 -11.02 -11.07 -7.77
N THR A 71 -10.59 -11.50 -8.95
CA THR A 71 -9.74 -12.69 -9.11
C THR A 71 -8.25 -12.41 -9.24
N ALA A 72 -7.85 -11.15 -9.46
CA ALA A 72 -6.46 -10.78 -9.66
C ALA A 72 -5.71 -10.71 -8.32
N PRO A 73 -4.60 -11.44 -8.17
CA PRO A 73 -3.82 -11.45 -6.93
C PRO A 73 -2.80 -10.29 -6.91
N ILE A 74 -3.26 -9.05 -7.13
CA ILE A 74 -2.36 -7.88 -7.11
C ILE A 74 -1.90 -7.63 -5.68
N LYS A 75 -0.59 -7.69 -5.46
CA LYS A 75 0.01 -7.45 -4.15
C LYS A 75 0.03 -5.96 -3.82
N PRO A 76 -0.20 -5.59 -2.56
CA PRO A 76 -0.15 -4.20 -2.13
C PRO A 76 1.27 -3.66 -2.14
N CYS A 77 1.36 -2.33 -2.05
CA CYS A 77 2.60 -1.63 -1.71
C CYS A 77 2.46 -0.92 -0.37
N PHE A 78 3.47 -1.07 0.49
CA PHE A 78 3.55 -0.38 1.76
C PHE A 78 4.56 0.76 1.67
N VAL A 79 4.12 1.96 2.05
CA VAL A 79 4.96 3.15 2.16
C VAL A 79 5.13 3.48 3.63
N PHE A 80 6.35 3.29 4.13
CA PHE A 80 6.71 3.58 5.51
C PHE A 80 7.26 5.01 5.63
N GLN A 81 6.91 5.67 6.74
CA GLN A 81 7.58 6.92 7.10
C GLN A 81 9.03 6.67 7.52
N GLY A 82 9.98 7.38 6.92
CA GLY A 82 11.37 7.39 7.33
C GLY A 82 12.37 7.40 6.17
N PRO A 83 13.68 7.47 6.49
CA PRO A 83 14.75 7.52 5.50
C PRO A 83 15.05 6.16 4.83
N GLY A 84 14.45 5.07 5.32
CA GLY A 84 14.65 3.72 4.79
C GLY A 84 14.01 2.68 5.69
N HIS A 85 14.08 1.42 5.26
CA HIS A 85 13.66 0.26 6.03
C HIS A 85 14.75 -0.81 6.03
N CYS A 86 14.72 -1.73 7.00
CA CYS A 86 15.58 -2.91 7.01
C CYS A 86 14.77 -4.08 6.43
N PRO A 87 15.18 -4.71 5.31
CA PRO A 87 14.47 -5.86 4.73
C PRO A 87 14.28 -7.01 5.73
N GLU A 88 15.21 -7.16 6.69
CA GLU A 88 15.16 -8.16 7.75
C GLU A 88 14.04 -7.91 8.79
N TRP A 89 13.33 -6.79 8.72
CA TRP A 89 12.21 -6.50 9.61
C TRP A 89 10.95 -7.33 9.31
N TYR A 90 10.84 -7.90 8.12
CA TYR A 90 9.66 -8.64 7.71
C TYR A 90 10.00 -9.74 6.71
N GLU A 91 9.29 -10.86 6.82
CA GLU A 91 9.27 -11.93 5.81
C GLU A 91 7.96 -11.80 5.02
N VAL A 92 8.04 -11.38 3.76
CA VAL A 92 6.89 -11.12 2.90
C VAL A 92 7.08 -11.77 1.52
N ASP A 93 5.97 -11.92 0.80
CA ASP A 93 5.97 -12.34 -0.61
C ASP A 93 6.80 -11.35 -1.45
N ASP A 94 7.71 -11.85 -2.31
CA ASP A 94 8.61 -11.02 -3.12
C ASP A 94 7.90 -10.04 -4.06
N LEU A 95 6.62 -10.28 -4.35
CA LEU A 95 5.79 -9.39 -5.18
C LEU A 95 5.18 -8.23 -4.37
N ILE A 96 5.23 -8.27 -3.03
CA ILE A 96 4.85 -7.15 -2.17
C ILE A 96 5.97 -6.11 -2.24
N SER A 97 5.58 -4.87 -2.55
CA SER A 97 6.53 -3.76 -2.63
C SER A 97 6.56 -2.99 -1.31
N CYS A 98 7.76 -2.60 -0.89
CA CYS A 98 7.98 -1.76 0.27
C CYS A 98 8.81 -0.54 -0.13
N ALA A 99 8.28 0.64 0.16
CA ALA A 99 8.94 1.90 -0.10
C ALA A 99 8.96 2.76 1.16
N THR A 100 9.74 3.84 1.12
CA THR A 100 9.82 4.80 2.23
C THR A 100 9.70 6.23 1.73
N SER A 101 9.06 7.09 2.52
CA SER A 101 9.05 8.54 2.30
C SER A 101 9.27 9.29 3.60
N GLU A 102 9.78 10.51 3.56
CA GLU A 102 10.11 11.28 4.78
C GLU A 102 8.92 11.47 5.73
N ASN A 103 7.71 11.55 5.17
CA ASN A 103 6.47 11.85 5.89
C ASN A 103 5.44 10.71 5.86
N GLY A 104 5.77 9.56 5.27
CA GLY A 104 4.87 8.41 5.14
C GLY A 104 3.82 8.55 4.04
N TRP A 105 3.76 9.69 3.34
CA TRP A 105 2.82 9.90 2.24
C TRP A 105 3.38 9.38 0.92
N THR A 106 2.48 9.00 0.04
CA THR A 106 2.78 8.70 -1.35
C THR A 106 3.15 9.97 -2.12
N ASN A 107 4.00 9.82 -3.14
CA ASN A 107 4.33 10.89 -4.08
C ASN A 107 4.35 10.33 -5.50
N ASN A 108 4.36 11.21 -6.51
CA ASN A 108 4.28 10.80 -7.91
C ASN A 108 5.40 9.81 -8.31
N SER A 109 6.62 10.00 -7.82
CA SER A 109 7.74 9.11 -8.13
C SER A 109 7.56 7.71 -7.53
N LEU A 110 7.11 7.63 -6.28
CA LEU A 110 6.80 6.38 -5.60
C LEU A 110 5.63 5.65 -6.27
N CYS A 111 4.55 6.38 -6.59
CA CYS A 111 3.41 5.81 -7.32
C CYS A 111 3.84 5.30 -8.68
N GLN A 112 4.65 6.06 -9.43
CA GLN A 112 5.16 5.64 -10.74
C GLN A 112 6.01 4.38 -10.63
N GLU A 113 6.94 4.34 -9.67
CA GLU A 113 7.80 3.18 -9.47
C GLU A 113 6.98 1.93 -9.12
N TRP A 114 6.03 2.05 -8.19
CA TRP A 114 5.10 0.97 -7.88
C TRP A 114 4.29 0.55 -9.11
N PHE A 115 3.78 1.50 -9.88
CA PHE A 115 2.96 1.25 -11.06
C PHE A 115 3.73 0.45 -12.13
N GLU A 116 4.96 0.86 -12.42
CA GLU A 116 5.82 0.24 -13.43
C GLU A 116 6.38 -1.11 -12.99
N LYS A 117 6.83 -1.22 -11.73
CA LYS A 117 7.54 -2.42 -11.25
C LYS A 117 6.63 -3.46 -10.62
N SER A 118 5.44 -3.08 -10.16
CA SER A 118 4.55 -3.96 -9.38
C SER A 118 3.22 -4.16 -10.08
N PHE A 119 2.46 -3.08 -10.30
CA PHE A 119 1.12 -3.18 -10.87
C PHE A 119 1.14 -3.71 -12.29
N ILE A 120 1.87 -3.06 -13.22
CA ILE A 120 1.87 -3.45 -14.64
C ILE A 120 2.26 -4.93 -14.84
N PRO A 121 3.34 -5.46 -14.23
CA PRO A 121 3.70 -6.86 -14.39
C PRO A 121 2.63 -7.82 -13.88
N GLN A 122 2.06 -7.56 -12.70
CA GLN A 122 1.04 -8.41 -12.09
C GLN A 122 -0.29 -8.34 -12.86
N ALA A 123 -0.71 -7.15 -13.27
CA ALA A 123 -1.90 -6.94 -14.08
C ALA A 123 -1.76 -7.61 -15.45
N LYS A 124 -0.61 -7.51 -16.13
CA LYS A 124 -0.36 -8.21 -17.41
C LYS A 124 -0.33 -9.73 -17.28
N ALA A 125 0.19 -10.25 -16.16
CA ALA A 125 0.19 -11.68 -15.90
C ALA A 125 -1.23 -12.24 -15.69
N HIS A 126 -2.16 -11.41 -15.21
CA HIS A 126 -3.53 -11.81 -14.94
C HIS A 126 -4.52 -11.49 -16.07
N ALA A 127 -4.40 -10.33 -16.71
CA ALA A 127 -5.36 -9.81 -17.68
C ALA A 127 -5.35 -10.61 -19.00
N ASP A 128 -6.43 -10.49 -19.77
CA ASP A 128 -6.45 -10.94 -21.17
C ASP A 128 -5.48 -10.09 -21.99
N PRO A 129 -4.43 -10.66 -22.60
CA PRO A 129 -3.41 -9.92 -23.33
C PRO A 129 -3.92 -9.33 -24.66
N THR A 130 -5.09 -9.75 -25.14
CA THR A 130 -5.71 -9.24 -26.37
C THR A 130 -6.57 -8.00 -26.14
N LYS A 131 -6.75 -7.62 -24.87
CA LYS A 131 -7.60 -6.51 -24.43
C LYS A 131 -6.78 -5.49 -23.65
N PRO A 132 -7.16 -4.20 -23.67
CA PRO A 132 -6.49 -3.19 -22.86
C PRO A 132 -6.64 -3.52 -21.37
N ILE A 133 -5.66 -3.09 -20.57
CA ILE A 133 -5.79 -3.01 -19.11
C ILE A 133 -6.26 -1.61 -18.77
N VAL A 134 -7.31 -1.51 -17.96
CA VAL A 134 -7.87 -0.24 -17.51
C VAL A 134 -7.68 -0.14 -16.01
N LEU A 135 -7.01 0.92 -15.56
CA LEU A 135 -6.94 1.28 -14.15
C LEU A 135 -7.78 2.53 -13.94
N ILE A 136 -8.70 2.45 -12.98
CA ILE A 136 -9.69 3.47 -12.64
C ILE A 136 -9.38 4.01 -11.25
#